data_AF-A0A858BSP7-F1
#
_entry.id   AF-A0A858BSP7-F1
#
_cell.length_a   1.000
_cell.length_b   1.000
_cell.length_c   1.000
_cell.angle_alpha   90.00
_cell.angle_beta   90.00
_cell.angle_gamma   90.00
#
_symmetry.space_group_name_H-M   'P 1'
#
loop_
_entity.id
_entity.type
_entity.pdbx_description
1 polymer ?
#
loop_
_entity_poly.entity_id
_entity_poly.type
_entity_poly.pdbx_seq_one_letter_code
_entity_poly.pdbx_strand_id
1 'polypeptide(L)'
;MEKITYYYSALSKQVFILLLGCLVLFRFLLLMEVILYNINGYGELMNLGASIVLYGFYLAVCLLAFTGYKFFYTEFDEQEVIYHNRLLRKQKRVELTEIRRAHLTKRGIYLYGDGERKPLLYLPFFRWGVVSAVGVDRLYKLLKERSIEIQKDFKVLPGHGKRWKWVAILYSCMALLILGSATQTLSLVVAIFKSR
;
A
#
# COMPACT_ATOMS: atom_id res chain seq x y z
N MET A 1 -0.77 24.81 5.64
CA MET A 1 -0.96 23.61 4.81
C MET A 1 -1.21 22.36 5.64
N GLU A 2 -2.43 21.84 5.58
CA GLU A 2 -2.81 20.56 6.16
C GLU A 2 -2.54 19.41 5.18
N LYS A 3 -2.49 18.17 5.70
CA LYS A 3 -2.07 17.00 4.92
C LYS A 3 -3.04 15.84 5.03
N ILE A 4 -3.41 15.28 3.88
CA ILE A 4 -4.11 14.01 3.76
C ILE A 4 -3.10 12.93 3.37
N THR A 5 -2.78 12.09 4.34
CA THR A 5 -1.88 10.94 4.18
C THR A 5 -2.66 9.66 3.92
N TYR A 6 -1.97 8.66 3.39
CA TYR A 6 -2.47 7.30 3.30
C TYR A 6 -1.87 6.46 4.43
N TYR A 7 -2.62 5.50 4.92
CA TYR A 7 -2.23 4.53 5.93
C TYR A 7 -2.55 3.12 5.49
N TYR A 8 -2.01 2.14 6.20
CA TYR A 8 -2.49 0.78 6.01
C TYR A 8 -3.95 0.63 6.42
N SER A 9 -4.69 -0.13 5.61
CA SER A 9 -6.08 -0.48 5.91
C SER A 9 -6.22 -1.26 7.21
N ALA A 10 -5.22 -2.09 7.53
CA ALA A 10 -5.18 -2.93 8.73
C ALA A 10 -3.73 -3.26 9.08
N LEU A 11 -3.44 -3.35 10.39
CA LEU A 11 -2.14 -3.79 10.90
C LEU A 11 -1.83 -5.24 10.50
N SER A 12 -2.85 -6.10 10.43
CA SER A 12 -2.69 -7.50 9.98
C SER A 12 -2.13 -7.61 8.55
N LYS A 13 -2.47 -6.67 7.66
CA LYS A 13 -1.90 -6.60 6.31
C LYS A 13 -0.39 -6.29 6.35
N GLN A 14 0.04 -5.42 7.25
CA GLN A 14 1.47 -5.10 7.42
C GLN A 14 2.24 -6.31 7.92
N VAL A 15 1.72 -6.97 8.96
CA VAL A 15 2.32 -8.19 9.53
C VAL A 15 2.42 -9.29 8.48
N PHE A 16 1.35 -9.50 7.71
CA PHE A 16 1.35 -10.46 6.60
C PHE A 16 2.45 -10.18 5.57
N ILE A 17 2.56 -8.94 5.07
CA ILE A 17 3.58 -8.58 4.07
C ILE A 17 5.00 -8.75 4.64
N LEU A 18 5.20 -8.38 5.91
CA LEU A 18 6.49 -8.53 6.58
C LEU A 18 6.88 -10.01 6.70
N LEU A 19 5.97 -10.87 7.18
CA LEU A 19 6.19 -12.31 7.28
C LEU A 19 6.43 -12.95 5.91
N LEU A 20 5.73 -12.47 4.87
CA LEU A 20 5.97 -12.92 3.50
C LEU A 20 7.39 -12.56 3.04
N GLY A 21 7.85 -11.34 3.35
CA GLY A 21 9.23 -10.93 3.11
C GLY A 21 10.24 -11.82 3.84
N CYS A 22 9.99 -12.13 5.12
CA CYS A 22 10.84 -13.06 5.89
C CYS A 22 10.87 -14.46 5.27
N LEU A 23 9.72 -15.00 4.83
CA LEU A 23 9.67 -16.31 4.16
C LEU A 23 10.51 -16.32 2.89
N VAL A 24 10.42 -15.27 2.07
CA VAL A 24 11.22 -15.12 0.84
C VAL A 24 12.71 -15.07 1.19
N LEU A 25 13.11 -14.34 2.23
CA LEU A 25 14.50 -14.31 2.71
C LEU A 25 14.98 -15.69 3.19
N PHE A 26 14.19 -16.40 4.00
CA PHE A 26 14.59 -17.71 4.51
C PHE A 26 14.69 -18.75 3.39
N ARG A 27 13.80 -18.70 2.41
CA ARG A 27 13.92 -19.57 1.23
C ARG A 27 15.14 -19.24 0.38
N PHE A 28 15.50 -17.96 0.28
CA PHE A 28 16.72 -17.55 -0.40
C PHE A 28 17.97 -18.05 0.34
N LEU A 29 18.00 -17.96 1.68
CA LEU A 29 19.10 -18.51 2.48
C LEU A 29 19.23 -20.03 2.32
N LEU A 30 18.10 -20.76 2.40
CA LEU A 30 18.07 -22.20 2.20
C LEU A 30 18.64 -22.58 0.82
N LEU A 31 18.24 -21.84 -0.22
CA LEU A 31 18.78 -22.03 -1.56
C LEU A 31 20.30 -21.84 -1.57
N MET A 32 20.80 -20.76 -0.97
CA MET A 32 22.24 -20.49 -0.89
C MET A 32 23.00 -21.60 -0.18
N GLU A 33 22.45 -22.16 0.90
CA GLU A 33 23.07 -23.30 1.61
C GLU A 33 23.09 -24.57 0.75
N VAL A 34 22.00 -24.89 0.05
CA VAL A 34 21.95 -26.04 -0.87
C VAL A 34 23.04 -25.95 -1.93
N ILE A 35 23.29 -24.75 -2.45
CA ILE A 35 24.31 -24.48 -3.46
C ILE A 35 25.72 -24.58 -2.85
N LEU A 36 25.97 -23.85 -1.77
CA LEU A 36 27.31 -23.77 -1.14
C LEU A 36 27.77 -25.12 -0.59
N TYR A 37 26.85 -25.90 -0.02
CA TYR A 37 27.16 -27.22 0.54
C TYR A 37 26.97 -28.36 -0.46
N ASN A 38 26.65 -28.06 -1.72
CA ASN A 38 26.38 -29.00 -2.81
C ASN A 38 25.54 -30.21 -2.36
N ILE A 39 24.41 -29.92 -1.69
CA ILE A 39 23.57 -30.95 -1.11
C ILE A 39 22.96 -31.79 -2.24
N ASN A 40 23.35 -33.06 -2.32
CA ASN A 40 22.86 -34.04 -3.29
C ASN A 40 23.00 -33.62 -4.77
N GLY A 41 23.98 -32.79 -5.13
CA GLY A 41 24.19 -32.36 -6.53
C GLY A 41 23.10 -31.43 -7.07
N TYR A 42 22.18 -30.94 -6.22
CA TYR A 42 21.08 -30.06 -6.65
C TYR A 42 21.56 -28.73 -7.24
N GLY A 43 22.78 -28.30 -6.89
CA GLY A 43 23.39 -27.10 -7.46
C GLY A 43 23.57 -27.18 -8.98
N GLU A 44 23.74 -28.37 -9.55
CA GLU A 44 23.94 -28.59 -10.99
C GLU A 44 22.61 -28.63 -11.77
N LEU A 45 21.50 -28.93 -11.09
CA LEU A 45 20.16 -28.99 -11.69
C LEU A 45 19.43 -27.64 -11.67
N MET A 46 19.92 -26.66 -10.89
CA MET A 46 19.27 -25.36 -10.73
C MET A 46 19.90 -24.25 -11.56
N ASN A 47 19.04 -23.47 -12.23
CA ASN A 47 19.47 -22.20 -12.81
C ASN A 47 19.60 -21.13 -11.71
N LEU A 48 20.84 -20.95 -11.25
CA LEU A 48 21.21 -20.02 -10.18
C LEU A 48 20.82 -18.58 -10.50
N GLY A 49 21.16 -18.11 -11.71
CA GLY A 49 20.89 -16.74 -12.14
C GLY A 49 19.40 -16.44 -12.12
N ALA A 50 18.58 -17.31 -12.70
CA ALA A 50 17.12 -17.15 -12.71
C ALA A 50 16.54 -17.15 -11.28
N SER A 51 17.05 -18.00 -10.39
CA SER A 51 16.56 -18.13 -9.02
C SER A 51 16.87 -16.89 -8.18
N ILE A 52 18.09 -16.35 -8.27
CA ILE A 52 18.48 -15.11 -7.58
C ILE A 52 17.61 -13.93 -8.04
N VAL A 53 17.42 -13.80 -9.36
CA VAL A 53 16.57 -12.74 -9.93
C VAL A 53 15.12 -12.88 -9.44
N LEU A 54 14.60 -14.09 -9.37
CA LEU A 54 13.24 -14.37 -8.93
C LEU A 54 13.03 -13.99 -7.44
N TYR A 55 13.92 -14.44 -6.54
CA TYR A 55 13.82 -14.08 -5.12
C TYR A 55 14.04 -12.58 -4.88
N GLY A 56 14.97 -11.96 -5.61
CA GLY A 56 15.17 -10.51 -5.58
C GLY A 56 13.93 -9.74 -6.04
N PHE A 57 13.26 -10.21 -7.10
CA PHE A 57 12.00 -9.64 -7.57
C PHE A 57 10.90 -9.78 -6.50
N TYR A 58 10.74 -10.94 -5.87
CA TYR A 58 9.76 -11.13 -4.80
C TYR A 58 10.02 -10.21 -3.60
N LEU A 59 11.27 -10.02 -3.19
CA LEU A 59 11.62 -9.07 -2.13
C LEU A 59 11.28 -7.63 -2.54
N ALA A 60 11.59 -7.23 -3.77
CA ALA A 60 11.25 -5.90 -4.27
C ALA A 60 9.72 -5.67 -4.26
N VAL A 61 8.93 -6.66 -4.67
CA VAL A 61 7.46 -6.60 -4.62
C VAL A 61 6.97 -6.47 -3.16
N CYS A 62 7.52 -7.25 -2.22
CA CYS A 62 7.20 -7.12 -0.79
C CYS A 62 7.53 -5.72 -0.26
N LEU A 63 8.70 -5.17 -0.58
CA LEU A 63 9.13 -3.84 -0.15
C LEU A 63 8.26 -2.72 -0.73
N LEU A 64 7.91 -2.81 -2.01
CA LEU A 64 7.00 -1.87 -2.68
C LEU A 64 5.59 -1.97 -2.11
N ALA A 65 5.08 -3.19 -1.86
CA ALA A 65 3.82 -3.37 -1.16
C ALA A 65 3.89 -2.80 0.27
N PHE A 66 5.05 -2.90 0.92
CA PHE A 66 5.26 -2.43 2.28
C PHE A 66 5.31 -0.89 2.39
N THR A 67 5.93 -0.21 1.42
CA THR A 67 6.20 1.24 1.49
C THR A 67 5.39 2.07 0.50
N GLY A 68 4.70 1.42 -0.46
CA GLY A 68 4.10 2.06 -1.64
C GLY A 68 3.12 3.18 -1.32
N TYR A 69 2.35 3.07 -0.24
CA TYR A 69 1.37 4.08 0.16
C TYR A 69 2.02 5.41 0.60
N LYS A 70 3.28 5.39 1.10
CA LYS A 70 4.00 6.59 1.56
C LYS A 70 4.36 7.55 0.42
N PHE A 71 4.34 7.08 -0.82
CA PHE A 71 4.66 7.90 -1.99
C PHE A 71 3.52 8.82 -2.42
N PHE A 72 2.31 8.65 -1.86
CA PHE A 72 1.14 9.43 -2.19
C PHE A 72 0.72 10.25 -0.98
N TYR A 73 0.40 11.52 -1.19
CA TYR A 73 -0.28 12.36 -0.20
C TYR A 73 -0.90 13.55 -0.89
N THR A 74 -1.81 14.21 -0.19
CA THR A 74 -2.40 15.46 -0.64
C THR A 74 -2.11 16.52 0.41
N GLU A 75 -1.74 17.70 -0.04
CA GLU A 75 -1.61 18.90 0.80
C GLU A 75 -2.71 19.86 0.39
N PHE A 76 -3.29 20.56 1.36
CA PHE A 76 -4.32 21.55 1.08
C PHE A 76 -4.21 22.71 2.08
N ASP A 77 -4.64 23.87 1.62
CA ASP A 77 -4.75 25.09 2.40
C ASP A 77 -6.02 25.84 2.01
N GLU A 78 -6.24 27.01 2.59
CA GLU A 78 -7.39 27.87 2.29
C GLU A 78 -7.47 28.34 0.82
N GLN A 79 -6.35 28.28 0.11
CA GLN A 79 -6.19 28.77 -1.26
C GLN A 79 -6.14 27.65 -2.30
N GLU A 80 -5.66 26.46 -1.95
CA GLU A 80 -5.34 25.44 -2.94
C GLU A 80 -5.34 24.01 -2.42
N VAL A 81 -5.45 23.07 -3.37
CA VAL A 81 -5.30 21.63 -3.14
C VAL A 81 -4.22 21.07 -4.07
N ILE A 82 -3.22 20.41 -3.50
CA ILE A 82 -2.09 19.80 -4.21
C ILE A 82 -2.06 18.30 -3.97
N TYR A 83 -2.20 17.53 -5.04
CA TYR A 83 -1.99 16.08 -5.02
C TYR A 83 -0.54 15.75 -5.42
N HIS A 84 0.17 15.02 -4.56
CA HIS A 84 1.52 14.57 -4.80
C HIS A 84 1.58 13.06 -5.08
N ASN A 85 2.27 12.73 -6.17
CA ASN A 85 2.68 11.37 -6.51
C ASN A 85 4.20 11.33 -6.62
N ARG A 86 4.88 11.01 -5.51
CA ARG A 86 6.34 10.91 -5.47
C ARG A 86 6.88 9.74 -6.29
N LEU A 87 6.09 8.68 -6.48
CA LEU A 87 6.49 7.52 -7.27
C LEU A 87 6.72 7.90 -8.74
N LEU A 88 5.84 8.72 -9.32
CA LEU A 88 5.96 9.21 -10.70
C LEU A 88 6.56 10.62 -10.81
N ARG A 89 6.98 11.21 -9.68
CA ARG A 89 7.41 12.62 -9.58
C ARG A 89 6.41 13.61 -10.21
N LYS A 90 5.11 13.30 -10.13
CA LYS A 90 4.03 14.14 -10.66
C LYS A 90 3.32 14.85 -9.52
N GLN A 91 2.97 16.11 -9.75
CA GLN A 91 2.12 16.90 -8.87
C GLN A 91 1.00 17.53 -9.68
N LYS A 92 -0.18 17.62 -9.07
CA LYS A 92 -1.33 18.33 -9.65
C LYS A 92 -1.86 19.30 -8.61
N ARG A 93 -1.88 20.57 -8.96
CA ARG A 93 -2.30 21.70 -8.12
C ARG A 93 -3.55 22.32 -8.73
N VAL A 94 -4.52 22.65 -7.89
CA VAL A 94 -5.75 23.34 -8.28
C VAL A 94 -6.07 24.38 -7.20
N GLU A 95 -6.39 25.59 -7.63
CA GLU A 95 -6.83 26.65 -6.71
C GLU A 95 -8.28 26.42 -6.27
N LEU A 96 -8.59 26.74 -5.02
CA LEU A 96 -9.94 26.55 -4.49
C LEU A 96 -10.97 27.47 -5.16
N THR A 97 -10.54 28.63 -5.64
CA THR A 97 -11.36 29.60 -6.39
C THR A 97 -11.92 29.01 -7.68
N GLU A 98 -11.20 28.10 -8.31
CA GLU A 98 -11.62 27.42 -9.55
C GLU A 98 -12.65 26.32 -9.29
N ILE A 99 -12.76 25.83 -8.05
CA ILE A 99 -13.61 24.68 -7.69
C ILE A 99 -15.01 25.16 -7.32
N ARG A 100 -16.02 24.67 -8.04
CA ARG A 100 -17.43 24.95 -7.72
C ARG A 100 -18.20 23.75 -7.20
N ARG A 101 -17.77 22.55 -7.55
CA ARG A 101 -18.44 21.31 -7.12
C ARG A 101 -17.45 20.23 -6.72
N ALA A 102 -17.75 19.57 -5.61
CA ALA A 102 -17.02 18.42 -5.10
C ALA A 102 -17.91 17.17 -5.06
N HIS A 103 -17.49 16.10 -5.71
CA HIS A 103 -18.19 14.81 -5.69
C HIS A 103 -17.39 13.77 -4.92
N LEU A 104 -17.85 13.45 -3.72
CA LEU A 104 -17.29 12.45 -2.83
C LEU A 104 -17.91 11.08 -3.15
N THR A 105 -17.21 10.32 -3.98
CA THR A 105 -17.62 8.97 -4.40
C THR A 105 -16.99 7.88 -3.53
N LYS A 106 -17.36 6.62 -3.75
CA LYS A 106 -16.71 5.47 -3.07
C LYS A 106 -15.23 5.26 -3.47
N ARG A 107 -14.78 5.83 -4.59
CA ARG A 107 -13.40 5.66 -5.10
C ARG A 107 -12.48 6.82 -4.74
N GLY A 108 -13.04 7.98 -4.41
CA GLY A 108 -12.27 9.19 -4.16
C GLY A 108 -13.11 10.46 -4.26
N ILE A 109 -12.44 11.59 -4.11
CA ILE A 109 -12.99 12.94 -4.21
C ILE A 109 -12.68 13.48 -5.59
N TYR A 110 -13.70 13.89 -6.33
CA TYR A 110 -13.55 14.58 -7.60
C TYR A 110 -13.90 16.05 -7.39
N LEU A 111 -13.01 16.94 -7.83
CA LEU A 111 -13.18 18.39 -7.76
C LEU A 111 -13.39 18.92 -9.18
N TYR A 112 -14.48 19.64 -9.40
CA TYR A 112 -14.92 20.15 -10.70
C TYR A 112 -14.95 21.68 -10.69
N GLY A 113 -14.55 22.26 -11.82
CA GLY A 113 -14.74 23.68 -12.10
C GLY A 113 -16.12 23.99 -12.66
N ASP A 114 -16.36 25.27 -12.95
CA ASP A 114 -17.63 25.71 -13.51
C ASP A 114 -17.83 25.20 -14.94
N GLY A 115 -18.92 24.48 -15.19
CA GLY A 115 -19.24 23.93 -16.52
C GLY A 115 -18.33 22.80 -17.02
N GLU A 116 -17.34 22.36 -16.25
CA GLU A 116 -16.41 21.31 -16.69
C GLU A 116 -17.00 19.90 -16.53
N ARG A 117 -16.96 19.12 -17.62
CA ARG A 117 -17.33 17.68 -17.59
C ARG A 117 -16.23 16.79 -16.99
N LYS A 118 -14.98 17.26 -16.95
CA LYS A 118 -13.84 16.52 -16.40
C LYS A 118 -13.43 17.13 -15.06
N PRO A 119 -12.96 16.30 -14.11
CA PRO A 119 -12.51 16.81 -12.82
C PRO A 119 -11.15 17.51 -12.95
N LEU A 120 -11.08 18.74 -12.44
CA LEU A 120 -9.83 19.50 -12.27
C LEU A 120 -8.85 18.74 -11.36
N LEU A 121 -9.35 18.10 -10.31
CA LEU A 121 -8.52 17.25 -9.44
C LEU A 121 -9.27 16.00 -9.00
N TYR A 122 -8.54 14.88 -8.93
CA TYR A 122 -9.05 13.63 -8.41
C TYR A 122 -8.17 13.14 -7.27
N LEU A 123 -8.79 12.99 -6.10
CA LEU A 123 -8.19 12.46 -4.89
C LEU A 123 -8.64 11.01 -4.65
N PRO A 124 -7.81 10.01 -4.97
CA PRO A 124 -8.18 8.62 -4.76
C PRO A 124 -8.21 8.27 -3.27
N PHE A 125 -9.23 7.53 -2.82
CA PHE A 125 -9.27 7.03 -1.44
C PHE A 125 -8.37 5.82 -1.20
N PHE A 126 -8.04 5.10 -2.28
CA PHE A 126 -7.20 3.91 -2.25
C PHE A 126 -5.95 4.09 -3.11
N ARG A 127 -4.77 4.06 -2.49
CA ARG A 127 -3.45 4.11 -3.14
C ARG A 127 -2.47 3.26 -2.35
N TRP A 128 -2.52 1.94 -2.54
CA TRP A 128 -1.76 0.94 -1.75
C TRP A 128 -2.09 0.90 -0.24
N GLY A 129 -2.81 1.91 0.25
CA GLY A 129 -3.43 2.01 1.56
C GLY A 129 -4.79 2.74 1.48
N VAL A 130 -5.30 3.14 2.64
CA VAL A 130 -6.55 3.86 2.85
C VAL A 130 -6.24 5.31 3.24
N VAL A 131 -7.01 6.25 2.74
CA VAL A 131 -6.86 7.68 3.05
C VAL A 131 -7.15 8.01 4.53
N SER A 132 -6.49 9.02 5.07
CA SER A 132 -6.76 9.55 6.42
C SER A 132 -8.19 10.08 6.55
N ALA A 133 -8.98 9.51 7.46
CA ALA A 133 -10.32 10.01 7.75
C ALA A 133 -10.30 11.45 8.30
N VAL A 134 -9.32 11.76 9.16
CA VAL A 134 -9.15 13.10 9.73
C VAL A 134 -8.81 14.11 8.63
N GLY A 135 -7.89 13.77 7.73
CA GLY A 135 -7.51 14.65 6.61
C GLY A 135 -8.68 14.91 5.66
N VAL A 136 -9.47 13.89 5.34
CA VAL A 136 -10.68 14.04 4.51
C VAL A 136 -11.76 14.86 5.20
N ASP A 137 -11.96 14.71 6.51
CA ASP A 137 -12.93 15.50 7.28
C ASP A 137 -12.57 16.98 7.30
N ARG A 138 -11.28 17.31 7.47
CA ARG A 138 -10.81 18.70 7.42
C ARG A 138 -10.96 19.32 6.04
N LEU A 139 -10.59 18.59 4.97
CA LEU A 139 -10.84 19.04 3.61
C LEU A 139 -12.34 19.26 3.35
N TYR A 140 -13.20 18.36 3.84
CA TYR A 140 -14.65 18.51 3.72
C TYR A 140 -15.17 19.78 4.40
N LYS A 141 -14.67 20.11 5.60
CA LYS A 141 -15.02 21.35 6.31
C LYS A 141 -14.59 22.58 5.52
N LEU A 142 -13.37 22.58 5.01
CA LEU A 142 -12.83 23.68 4.21
C LEU A 142 -13.62 23.90 2.90
N LEU A 143 -14.02 22.82 2.21
CA LEU A 143 -14.91 22.93 1.04
C LEU A 143 -16.28 23.53 1.40
N LYS A 144 -16.82 23.17 2.57
CA LYS A 144 -18.11 23.67 3.05
C LYS A 144 -18.04 25.15 3.44
N GLU A 145 -16.95 25.59 4.06
CA GLU A 145 -16.70 26.99 4.44
C GLU A 145 -16.62 27.92 3.22
N ARG A 146 -16.14 27.39 2.08
CA ARG A 146 -16.08 28.11 0.80
C ARG A 146 -17.37 28.02 -0.01
N SER A 147 -18.46 27.50 0.56
CA SER A 147 -19.76 27.37 -0.11
C SER A 147 -19.70 26.56 -1.42
N ILE A 148 -18.77 25.61 -1.52
CA ILE A 148 -18.65 24.70 -2.67
C ILE A 148 -19.78 23.68 -2.60
N GLU A 149 -20.39 23.34 -3.74
CA GLU A 149 -21.46 22.33 -3.79
C GLU A 149 -20.89 20.93 -3.55
N ILE A 150 -21.34 20.25 -2.49
CA ILE A 150 -20.83 18.92 -2.14
C ILE A 150 -21.89 17.84 -2.38
N GLN A 151 -21.58 16.89 -3.26
CA GLN A 151 -22.34 15.66 -3.44
C GLN A 151 -21.60 14.49 -2.78
N LYS A 152 -22.28 13.71 -1.94
CA LYS A 152 -21.67 12.59 -1.20
C LYS A 152 -22.43 11.28 -1.41
N ASP A 153 -21.74 10.25 -1.93
CA ASP A 153 -22.34 8.96 -2.29
C ASP A 153 -22.17 7.87 -1.21
N PHE A 154 -21.58 8.21 -0.06
CA PHE A 154 -21.29 7.23 1.00
C PHE A 154 -21.58 7.78 2.39
N LYS A 155 -22.12 6.92 3.26
CA LYS A 155 -22.35 7.23 4.68
C LYS A 155 -21.09 7.08 5.53
N VAL A 156 -20.27 6.06 5.23
CA VAL A 156 -19.02 5.74 5.92
C VAL A 156 -17.87 5.83 4.92
N LEU A 157 -16.75 6.44 5.32
CA LEU A 157 -15.57 6.57 4.47
C LEU A 157 -15.10 5.18 3.98
N PRO A 158 -14.90 5.00 2.67
CA PRO A 158 -14.39 3.75 2.12
C PRO A 158 -13.06 3.37 2.76
N GLY A 159 -12.94 2.12 3.23
CA GLY A 159 -11.78 1.65 3.99
C GLY A 159 -12.03 1.49 5.50
N HIS A 160 -13.11 2.07 6.04
CA HIS A 160 -13.41 2.03 7.48
C HIS A 160 -14.72 1.32 7.86
N GLY A 161 -15.43 0.76 6.87
CA GLY A 161 -16.67 0.01 7.11
C GLY A 161 -16.45 -1.41 7.64
N LYS A 162 -17.52 -2.06 8.11
CA LYS A 162 -17.50 -3.45 8.66
C LYS A 162 -16.85 -4.48 7.73
N ARG A 163 -17.00 -4.35 6.41
CA ARG A 163 -16.39 -5.26 5.42
C ARG A 163 -14.85 -5.31 5.51
N TRP A 164 -14.21 -4.21 5.90
CA TRP A 164 -12.75 -4.15 6.04
C TRP A 164 -12.24 -4.88 7.28
N LYS A 165 -13.11 -5.13 8.29
CA LYS A 165 -12.77 -6.01 9.42
C LYS A 165 -12.57 -7.45 8.98
N TRP A 166 -13.44 -7.95 8.09
CA TRP A 166 -13.29 -9.29 7.51
C TRP A 166 -12.02 -9.44 6.70
N VAL A 167 -11.68 -8.41 5.91
CA VAL A 167 -10.41 -8.35 5.18
C VAL A 167 -9.23 -8.44 6.16
N ALA A 168 -9.28 -7.72 7.28
CA ALA A 168 -8.24 -7.78 8.30
C ALA A 168 -8.08 -9.19 8.90
N ILE A 169 -9.19 -9.89 9.18
CA ILE A 169 -9.18 -11.27 9.69
C ILE A 169 -8.53 -12.21 8.68
N LEU A 170 -8.91 -12.11 7.40
CA LEU A 170 -8.33 -12.93 6.34
C LEU A 170 -6.80 -12.76 6.27
N TYR A 171 -6.31 -11.51 6.32
CA TYR A 171 -4.88 -11.24 6.36
C TYR A 171 -4.19 -11.83 7.60
N SER A 172 -4.86 -11.83 8.76
CA SER A 172 -4.33 -12.48 9.96
C SER A 172 -4.19 -13.99 9.78
N CYS A 173 -5.20 -14.66 9.20
CA CYS A 173 -5.11 -16.09 8.90
C CYS A 173 -3.96 -16.40 7.93
N MET A 174 -3.83 -15.60 6.86
CA MET A 174 -2.72 -15.74 5.91
C MET A 174 -1.36 -15.50 6.59
N ALA A 175 -1.27 -14.52 7.49
CA ALA A 175 -0.05 -14.25 8.26
C ALA A 175 0.37 -15.46 9.10
N LEU A 176 -0.58 -16.14 9.76
CA LEU A 176 -0.29 -17.35 10.53
C LEU A 176 0.21 -18.52 9.66
N LEU A 177 -0.39 -18.71 8.47
CA LEU A 177 0.07 -19.74 7.53
C LEU A 177 1.49 -19.47 7.04
N ILE A 178 1.78 -18.22 6.67
CA ILE A 178 3.13 -17.81 6.25
C ILE A 178 4.12 -17.93 7.40
N LEU A 179 3.72 -17.59 8.63
CA LEU A 179 4.56 -17.77 9.81
C LEU A 179 4.96 -19.23 9.99
N GLY A 180 4.01 -20.16 9.90
CA GLY A 180 4.31 -21.60 9.99
C GLY A 180 5.25 -22.09 8.89
N SER A 181 5.07 -21.61 7.65
CA SER A 181 5.99 -21.95 6.56
C SER A 181 7.38 -21.32 6.76
N ALA A 182 7.44 -20.10 7.28
CA ALA A 182 8.69 -19.40 7.54
C ALA A 182 9.49 -20.07 8.66
N THR A 183 8.84 -20.48 9.75
CA THR A 183 9.50 -21.19 10.85
C THR A 183 10.04 -22.55 10.40
N GLN A 184 9.26 -23.32 9.64
CA GLN A 184 9.75 -24.58 9.06
C GLN A 184 10.97 -24.37 8.16
N THR A 185 10.92 -23.36 7.28
CA THR A 185 12.05 -23.04 6.39
C THR A 185 13.28 -22.62 7.19
N LEU A 186 13.11 -21.76 8.19
CA LEU A 186 14.19 -21.31 9.06
C LEU A 186 14.81 -22.47 9.85
N SER A 187 13.99 -23.38 10.37
CA SER A 187 14.49 -24.57 11.07
C SER A 187 15.36 -25.45 10.17
N LEU A 188 15.00 -25.59 8.90
CA LEU A 188 15.82 -26.33 7.93
C LEU A 188 17.16 -25.63 7.67
N VAL A 189 17.14 -24.30 7.49
CA VAL A 189 18.36 -23.49 7.33
C VAL A 189 19.30 -23.72 8.53
N VAL A 190 18.78 -23.55 9.75
CA VAL A 190 19.56 -23.73 10.98
C VAL A 190 20.07 -25.17 11.12
N ALA A 191 19.24 -26.17 10.78
CA ALA A 191 19.62 -27.57 10.87
C ALA A 191 20.75 -27.92 9.89
N ILE A 192 20.67 -27.46 8.63
CA ILE A 192 21.72 -27.66 7.63
C ILE A 192 23.00 -26.97 8.09
N PHE A 193 22.91 -25.70 8.51
CA PHE A 193 24.05 -24.93 9.00
C PHE A 193 24.75 -25.59 10.20
N LYS A 194 24.00 -26.17 11.14
CA LYS A 194 24.55 -26.84 12.33
C LYS A 194 25.04 -28.28 12.05
N SER A 195 24.50 -28.93 11.02
CA SER A 195 24.88 -30.31 10.66
C SER A 195 26.27 -30.41 10.00
N ARG A 196 26.87 -29.26 9.70
CA ARG A 196 28.20 -29.09 9.12
C ARG A 196 29.12 -28.41 10.13
#